data_AF-A0A7V9CJD9-F1
#
_entry.id   AF-A0A7V9CJD9-F1
#
_cell.length_a   1.000
_cell.length_b   1.000
_cell.length_c   1.000
_cell.angle_alpha   90.00
_cell.angle_beta   90.00
_cell.angle_gamma   90.00
#
_symmetry.space_group_name_H-M   'P 1'
#
loop_
_entity.id
_entity.type
_entity.pdbx_description
1 polymer ?
#
loop_
_entity_poly.entity_id
_entity_poly.type
_entity_poly.pdbx_seq_one_letter_code
_entity_poly.pdbx_strand_id
1 'polypeptide(L)' 'MHAATLRALEFDQIAAVVRSYAVTPLGGRRLDHLEPSTEPARVAEGLDLTGEALLLLQDHQGLPLRAGA' A
#
# COMPACT_ATOMS: atom_id res chain seq x y z
N MET A 1 0.76 -11.80 14.05
CA MET A 1 1.31 -12.78 13.09
C MET A 1 2.65 -13.32 13.58
N HIS A 2 3.08 -14.49 13.14
CA HIS A 2 4.40 -15.05 13.48
C HIS A 2 5.49 -14.49 12.56
N ALA A 3 6.67 -14.16 13.10
CA ALA A 3 7.73 -13.47 12.35
C ALA A 3 8.24 -14.26 11.12
N ALA A 4 8.31 -15.59 11.21
CA ALA A 4 8.71 -16.42 10.07
C ALA A 4 7.69 -16.34 8.91
N THR A 5 6.39 -16.21 9.23
CA THR A 5 5.33 -16.03 8.23
C THR A 5 5.49 -14.68 7.52
N LEU A 6 5.75 -13.61 8.27
CA LEU A 6 5.98 -12.27 7.69
C LEU A 6 7.17 -12.26 6.74
N ARG A 7 8.25 -12.93 7.12
CA ARG A 7 9.45 -13.04 6.30
C ARG A 7 9.20 -13.88 5.05
N ALA A 8 8.43 -14.96 5.15
CA ALA A 8 8.03 -15.77 3.99
C ALA A 8 7.10 -15.02 3.02
N LEU A 9 6.26 -14.12 3.54
CA LEU A 9 5.39 -13.25 2.74
C LEU A 9 6.11 -11.99 2.21
N GLU A 10 7.34 -11.74 2.65
CA GLU A 10 8.15 -10.56 2.31
C GLU A 10 7.41 -9.23 2.52
N PHE A 11 6.53 -9.16 3.51
CA PHE A 11 5.64 -8.02 3.71
C PHE A 11 6.41 -6.70 3.85
N ASP A 12 7.52 -6.71 4.60
CA ASP A 12 8.36 -5.52 4.81
C ASP A 12 8.96 -5.00 3.48
N GLN A 13 9.32 -5.90 2.56
CA GLN A 13 9.84 -5.50 1.25
C GLN A 13 8.74 -4.89 0.38
N ILE A 14 7.55 -5.48 0.39
CA ILE A 14 6.38 -4.95 -0.31
C ILE A 14 6.03 -3.57 0.23
N ALA A 15 5.96 -3.40 1.56
CA ALA A 15 5.67 -2.13 2.20
C ALA A 15 6.72 -1.06 1.85
N ALA A 16 8.00 -1.42 1.80
CA ALA A 16 9.07 -0.52 1.39
C ALA A 16 8.93 -0.05 -0.07
N VAL A 17 8.55 -0.95 -0.98
CA VAL A 17 8.27 -0.59 -2.39
C VAL A 17 7.03 0.29 -2.49
N VAL A 18 5.93 -0.03 -1.80
CA VAL A 18 4.72 0.80 -1.80
C VAL A 18 5.01 2.19 -1.23
N ARG A 19 5.84 2.28 -0.19
CA ARG A 19 6.30 3.55 0.39
C ARG A 19 7.05 4.42 -0.63
N SER A 20 7.79 3.82 -1.57
CA SER A 20 8.44 4.56 -2.65
C SER A 20 7.46 5.07 -3.72
N TYR A 21 6.15 4.91 -3.56
CA TYR A 21 5.15 5.57 -4.41
C TYR A 21 4.42 6.70 -3.69
N ALA A 22 4.69 6.92 -2.40
CA ALA A 22 4.07 8.01 -1.65
C ALA A 22 4.55 9.38 -2.16
N VAL A 23 3.62 10.16 -2.70
CA VAL A 23 3.91 11.52 -3.19
C VAL A 23 3.96 12.56 -2.07
N THR A 24 3.34 12.27 -0.92
CA THR A 24 3.33 13.18 0.22
C THR A 24 4.02 12.57 1.45
N PRO A 25 4.70 13.38 2.28
CA PRO A 25 5.25 12.91 3.56
C PRO A 25 4.18 12.33 4.49
N LEU A 26 2.94 12.80 4.39
CA LEU A 26 1.81 12.25 5.13
C LEU A 26 1.50 10.82 4.70
N GLY A 27 1.42 10.57 3.38
CA GLY A 27 1.24 9.23 2.82
C GLY A 27 2.36 8.28 3.22
N GLY A 28 3.62 8.74 3.15
CA GLY A 28 4.79 7.96 3.58
C GLY A 28 4.69 7.51 5.03
N ARG A 29 4.39 8.43 5.96
CA ARG A 29 4.18 8.08 7.38
C ARG A 29 3.02 7.13 7.60
N ARG A 30 1.96 7.23 6.80
CA ARG A 30 0.81 6.31 6.91
C ARG A 30 1.19 4.89 6.47
N LEU A 31 2.03 4.78 5.44
CA LEU A 31 2.56 3.50 4.96
C LEU A 31 3.61 2.89 5.91
N ASP A 32 4.34 3.71 6.68
CA ASP A 32 5.23 3.23 7.76
C ASP A 32 4.49 2.46 8.86
N HIS A 33 3.17 2.64 8.97
CA HIS A 33 2.30 1.93 9.91
C HIS A 33 1.45 0.85 9.24
N LEU A 34 1.72 0.51 7.98
CA LEU A 34 1.00 -0.57 7.30
C LEU A 34 1.38 -1.90 7.95
N GLU A 35 0.37 -2.64 8.40
CA GLU A 35 0.55 -3.96 9.01
C GLU A 35 -0.25 -5.02 8.24
N PRO A 36 0.24 -6.26 8.16
CA PRO A 36 -0.47 -7.34 7.52
C PRO A 36 -1.70 -7.74 8.33
N SER A 37 -2.82 -7.93 7.63
CA SER A 37 -4.08 -8.35 8.22
C SER A 37 -4.46 -9.76 7.77
N THR A 38 -4.93 -10.58 8.71
CA THR A 38 -5.62 -11.86 8.42
C THR A 38 -7.14 -11.76 8.55
N GLU A 39 -7.65 -10.60 9.00
CA GLU A 39 -9.09 -10.38 9.14
C GLU A 39 -9.74 -10.15 7.78
N PRO A 40 -10.64 -11.04 7.30
CA PRO A 40 -11.17 -10.98 5.95
C PRO A 40 -11.84 -9.64 5.62
N ALA A 41 -12.59 -9.07 6.57
CA ALA A 41 -13.29 -7.80 6.38
C ALA A 41 -12.31 -6.64 6.13
N ARG A 42 -11.19 -6.59 6.86
CA ARG A 42 -10.17 -5.54 6.67
C ARG A 42 -9.42 -5.71 5.36
N VAL A 43 -9.18 -6.96 4.94
CA VAL A 43 -8.54 -7.23 3.65
C VAL A 43 -9.46 -6.81 2.50
N ALA A 44 -10.74 -7.14 2.57
CA ALA A 44 -11.73 -6.74 1.57
C ALA A 44 -11.82 -5.21 1.46
N GLU A 45 -11.98 -4.50 2.59
CA GLU A 45 -12.01 -3.03 2.62
C GLU A 45 -10.76 -2.40 1.99
N GLY A 46 -9.57 -2.92 2.32
CA GLY A 46 -8.31 -2.44 1.75
C GLY A 46 -8.22 -2.67 0.24
N LEU A 47 -8.70 -3.81 -0.26
CA LEU A 47 -8.75 -4.13 -1.69
C LEU A 47 -9.74 -3.25 -2.43
N ASP A 48 -10.92 -3.01 -1.85
CA ASP A 48 -11.96 -2.15 -2.45
C ASP A 48 -11.44 -0.72 -2.61
N LEU A 49 -10.86 -0.13 -1.55
CA LEU A 49 -10.26 1.21 -1.60
C LEU A 49 -9.10 1.30 -2.61
N THR A 50 -8.28 0.25 -2.70
CA THR A 50 -7.18 0.19 -3.67
C THR A 50 -7.70 0.09 -5.10
N GLY A 51 -8.77 -0.68 -5.33
CA GLY A 51 -9.44 -0.80 -6.61
C GLY A 51 -10.05 0.52 -7.07
N GLU A 52 -10.74 1.23 -6.17
CA GLU A 52 -11.27 2.57 -6.44
C GLU A 52 -10.16 3.55 -6.81
N ALA A 53 -9.05 3.55 -6.06
CA ALA A 53 -7.89 4.38 -6.37
C ALA A 53 -7.29 4.07 -7.75
N LEU A 54 -7.25 2.78 -8.15
CA LEU A 54 -6.80 2.38 -9.49
C LEU A 54 -7.70 2.95 -10.58
N LEU A 55 -9.02 2.85 -10.42
CA LEU A 55 -9.99 3.43 -11.35
C LEU A 55 -9.79 4.95 -11.47
N LEU A 56 -9.63 5.63 -10.34
CA LEU A 56 -9.35 7.07 -10.31
C LEU A 56 -8.08 7.44 -11.09
N LEU A 57 -7.00 6.66 -10.94
CA LEU A 57 -5.74 6.87 -11.65
C LEU A 57 -5.85 6.61 -13.15
N GLN A 58 -6.65 5.62 -13.54
CA GLN A 58 -6.92 5.32 -14.96
C GLN A 58 -7.71 6.44 -15.63
N ASP A 59 -8.71 6.99 -14.93
CA ASP A 59 -9.54 8.09 -15.42
C ASP A 59 -8.79 9.44 -15.40
N HIS A 60 -7.81 9.60 -14.51
CA HIS A 60 -7.08 10.85 -14.30
C HIS A 60 -5.56 10.65 -14.34
N GLN A 61 -5.01 10.48 -15.55
CA GLN A 61 -3.58 10.23 -15.81
C GLN A 61 -2.61 11.31 -15.27
N GLY A 62 -3.13 12.46 -14.82
CA GLY A 62 -2.35 13.54 -14.20
C GLY A 62 -2.07 13.37 -12.70
N LEU A 63 -2.70 12.40 -12.03
CA LEU A 63 -2.44 12.11 -10.61
C LEU A 63 -1.14 11.27 -10.50
N PRO A 64 -0.04 11.83 -9.97
CA PRO A 64 1.21 11.10 -9.92
C PRO A 64 1.14 10.00 -8.85
N LEU A 65 1.49 8.77 -9.24
CA LEU A 65 2.13 7.79 -8.36
C LEU A 65 3.62 7.76 -8.74
N ARG A 66 4.32 8.86 -8.50
CA ARG A 66 5.76 8.94 -8.74
C ARG A 66 6.41 9.53 -7.50
N ALA A 67 7.06 8.70 -6.69
CA ALA A 67 8.22 9.24 -5.98
C ALA A 67 9.28 9.57 -7.04
N GLY A 68 10.02 10.65 -6.78
CA GLY A 68 10.98 11.23 -7.72
C GLY A 68 11.88 10.19 -8.41
N ALA A 69 12.16 10.47 -9.68
CA ALA A 69 13.34 9.98 -10.37
C ALA A 69 14.62 10.54 -9.73
#